data_AF-A0A9W8DWK1-F1
#
_entry.id   AF-A0A9W8DWK1-F1
#
_cell.length_a   1.000
_cell.length_b   1.000
_cell.length_c   1.000
_cell.angle_alpha   90.00
_cell.angle_beta   90.00
_cell.angle_gamma   90.00
#
_symmetry.space_group_name_H-M   'P 1'
#
loop_
_entity.id
_entity.type
_entity.pdbx_description
1 polymer ?
#
loop_
_entity_poly.entity_id
_entity_poly.type
_entity_poly.pdbx_seq_one_letter_code
_entity_poly.pdbx_strand_id
1 'polypeptide(L)' 'MTSFHAAPKGVADINERQVITPEQVDLAEKLKNEANVFFKERKYDDAIRLYTEAIELNPSVPAYYCNRAL' A
#
# COMPACT_ATOMS: atom_id res chain seq x y z
N MET A 1 32.75 -2.59 24.51
CA MET A 1 33.04 -2.18 23.13
C MET A 1 31.76 -2.32 22.34
N THR A 2 31.33 -1.21 21.77
CA THR A 2 30.10 -0.99 21.02
C THR A 2 29.92 -1.97 19.88
N SER A 3 28.73 -2.56 19.77
CA SER A 3 28.21 -3.04 18.49
C SER A 3 26.70 -2.85 18.49
N PHE A 4 26.30 -1.65 18.07
CA PHE A 4 24.99 -1.41 17.47
C PHE A 4 24.91 -2.31 16.23
N HIS A 5 24.13 -3.39 16.30
CA HIS A 5 23.74 -4.11 15.09
C HIS A 5 22.53 -3.38 14.51
N ALA A 6 22.80 -2.64 13.45
CA ALA A 6 21.87 -1.81 12.71
C ALA A 6 20.68 -2.62 12.18
N ALA A 7 19.47 -2.04 12.24
CA ALA A 7 18.42 -2.38 11.29
C ALA A 7 18.84 -1.87 9.90
N PRO A 8 18.45 -2.57 8.84
CA PRO A 8 17.19 -2.17 8.24
C PRO A 8 16.27 -3.38 7.98
N LYS A 9 15.02 -3.25 8.42
CA LYS A 9 13.88 -3.95 7.80
C LYS A 9 13.70 -3.36 6.41
N GLY A 10 14.49 -3.80 5.45
CA GLY A 10 14.56 -3.15 4.15
C GLY A 10 15.30 -4.01 3.14
N VAL A 11 14.67 -5.10 2.74
CA VAL A 11 14.71 -5.69 1.40
C VAL A 11 13.62 -6.76 1.36
N ALA A 12 12.35 -6.32 1.31
CA ALA A 12 11.29 -7.22 0.91
C ALA A 12 11.56 -7.57 -0.56
N ASP A 13 11.66 -8.87 -0.83
CA ASP A 13 11.97 -9.51 -2.09
C ASP A 13 11.43 -8.76 -3.33
N ILE A 14 12.36 -8.18 -4.09
CA ILE A 14 12.11 -7.56 -5.40
C ILE A 14 11.93 -8.58 -6.53
N ASN A 15 11.73 -9.87 -6.23
CA ASN A 15 11.85 -10.92 -7.24
C ASN A 15 10.89 -12.10 -7.09
N GLU A 16 9.64 -11.82 -6.76
CA GLU A 16 8.51 -12.58 -7.27
C GLU A 16 7.63 -11.58 -8.00
N ARG A 17 7.58 -11.68 -9.33
CA ARG A 17 6.61 -10.94 -10.14
C ARG A 17 5.24 -11.50 -9.75
N GLN A 18 4.66 -11.03 -8.65
CA GLN A 18 3.31 -11.36 -8.23
C GLN A 18 2.45 -11.14 -9.47
N VAL A 19 1.90 -12.23 -10.00
CA VAL A 19 1.06 -12.17 -11.20
C VAL A 19 -0.23 -11.51 -10.75
N ILE A 20 -0.24 -10.18 -10.78
CA ILE A 20 -1.40 -9.39 -10.40
C ILE A 20 -2.45 -9.68 -11.47
N THR A 21 -3.54 -10.34 -11.08
CA THR A 21 -4.62 -10.63 -12.01
C THR A 21 -5.37 -9.33 -12.33
N PRO A 22 -6.03 -9.24 -13.50
CA PRO A 22 -6.89 -8.09 -13.80
C PRO A 22 -7.93 -7.82 -12.71
N GLU A 23 -8.44 -8.88 -12.06
CA GLU A 23 -9.37 -8.79 -10.94
C GLU A 23 -8.74 -8.13 -9.71
N GLN A 24 -7.49 -8.43 -9.39
CA GLN A 24 -6.76 -7.79 -8.30
C GLN A 24 -6.48 -6.30 -8.58
N VAL A 25 -6.19 -5.95 -9.84
CA VAL A 25 -6.06 -4.55 -10.27
C VAL A 25 -7.39 -3.82 -10.08
N ASP A 26 -8.50 -4.41 -10.54
CA ASP A 26 -9.83 -3.82 -10.43
C ASP A 26 -10.25 -3.64 -8.96
N LEU A 27 -9.95 -4.62 -8.11
CA LEU A 27 -10.21 -4.55 -6.68
C LEU A 27 -9.35 -3.48 -5.98
N ALA A 28 -8.06 -3.40 -6.30
CA ALA A 28 -7.17 -2.37 -5.76
C ALA A 28 -7.62 -0.95 -6.15
N GLU A 29 -8.08 -0.76 -7.40
CA GLU A 29 -8.65 0.50 -7.86
C GLU A 29 -9.96 0.86 -7.14
N LYS A 30 -10.82 -0.12 -6.85
CA LYS A 30 -12.03 0.08 -6.03
C LYS A 30 -11.68 0.51 -4.62
N LEU A 31 -10.75 -0.18 -3.95
CA LEU A 31 -10.29 0.17 -2.60
C LEU A 31 -9.69 1.58 -2.57
N LYS A 32 -8.89 1.95 -3.58
CA LYS A 32 -8.37 3.32 -3.74
C LYS A 32 -9.50 4.36 -3.87
N ASN A 33 -10.54 4.06 -4.66
CA ASN A 33 -11.68 4.96 -4.81
C ASN A 33 -12.46 5.11 -3.50
N GLU A 34 -12.65 4.01 -2.76
CA GLU A 34 -13.30 4.02 -1.46
C GLU A 34 -12.47 4.78 -0.41
N ALA A 35 -11.16 4.56 -0.38
CA ALA A 35 -10.22 5.30 0.45
C ALA A 35 -10.30 6.82 0.18
N ASN A 36 -10.43 7.22 -1.09
CA ASN A 36 -10.66 8.62 -1.45
C ASN A 36 -11.98 9.19 -0.92
N VAL A 37 -13.03 8.37 -0.80
CA VAL A 37 -14.30 8.79 -0.17
C VAL A 37 -14.06 9.03 1.32
N PHE A 38 -13.44 8.07 2.02
CA PHE A 38 -13.10 8.22 3.44
C PHE A 38 -12.17 9.41 3.69
N PHE A 39 -11.22 9.67 2.80
CA PHE A 39 -10.34 10.84 2.86
C PHE A 39 -11.13 12.16 2.78
N LYS A 40 -12.11 12.24 1.87
CA LYS A 40 -13.01 13.41 1.77
C LYS A 40 -13.89 13.57 3.01
N GLU A 41 -14.27 12.47 3.66
CA GLU A 41 -14.97 12.46 4.94
C GLU A 41 -14.06 12.77 6.14
N ARG A 42 -12.77 13.04 5.91
CA ARG A 42 -11.73 13.24 6.96
C ARG A 42 -11.53 12.04 7.87
N LYS A 43 -11.94 10.84 7.44
CA LYS A 43 -11.68 9.56 8.10
C LYS A 43 -10.37 8.98 7.58
N TYR A 44 -9.27 9.60 8.00
CA TYR A 44 -7.94 9.27 7.50
C TYR A 44 -7.50 7.85 7.88
N ASP A 45 -7.84 7.38 9.08
CA ASP A 45 -7.49 6.03 9.53
C ASP A 45 -8.10 4.94 8.64
N ASP A 46 -9.38 5.08 8.28
CA ASP A 46 -10.08 4.16 7.38
C ASP A 46 -9.49 4.23 5.95
N ALA A 47 -9.20 5.44 5.47
CA ALA A 47 -8.56 5.62 4.17
C ALA A 47 -7.17 4.97 4.11
N ILE A 48 -6.36 5.11 5.17
CA ILE A 48 -5.02 4.50 5.27
C ILE A 48 -5.12 2.97 5.25
N ARG A 49 -6.11 2.40 5.94
CA ARG A 49 -6.34 0.95 5.94
C ARG A 49 -6.69 0.44 4.54
N LEU A 50 -7.61 1.11 3.84
CA LEU A 50 -7.99 0.74 2.48
C LEU A 50 -6.85 0.92 1.47
N TYR A 51 -6.03 1.96 1.60
CA TYR A 51 -4.82 2.10 0.79
C TYR A 51 -3.80 0.99 1.06
N THR A 52 -3.72 0.52 2.31
CA THR A 52 -2.84 -0.59 2.67
C THR A 52 -3.32 -1.90 2.03
N GLU A 53 -4.62 -2.18 2.04
CA GLU A 53 -5.19 -3.33 1.33
C GLU A 53 -4.97 -3.24 -0.19
N ALA A 54 -5.12 -2.05 -0.79
CA ALA A 54 -4.83 -1.84 -2.21
C ALA A 54 -3.34 -2.10 -2.55
N ILE A 55 -2.42 -1.73 -1.65
CA ILE A 55 -0.98 -2.00 -1.77
C ILE A 55 -0.70 -3.50 -1.68
N GLU A 56 -1.36 -4.23 -0.77
CA GLU A 56 -1.18 -5.69 -0.64
C GLU A 56 -1.65 -6.45 -1.89
N LEU A 57 -2.73 -5.97 -2.53
CA LEU A 57 -3.22 -6.53 -3.78
C LEU A 57 -2.33 -6.19 -4.98
N ASN A 58 -1.88 -4.95 -5.07
CA ASN A 58 -1.05 -4.48 -6.16
C ASN A 58 0.03 -3.51 -5.63
N PRO A 59 1.17 -4.05 -5.17
CA PRO A 59 2.26 -3.25 -4.64
C PRO A 59 3.02 -2.49 -5.74
N SER A 60 2.73 -2.79 -7.01
CA SER A 60 3.39 -2.19 -8.17
C SER A 60 2.85 -0.79 -8.52
N VAL A 61 1.79 -0.32 -7.85
CA VAL A 61 1.18 0.99 -8.11
C VAL A 61 1.65 2.02 -7.07
N PRO A 62 2.52 2.98 -7.47
CA PRO A 62 3.06 3.98 -6.54
C PRO A 62 1.98 4.92 -5.97
N ALA A 63 0.89 5.12 -6.71
CA ALA A 63 -0.19 6.03 -6.32
C ALA A 63 -0.82 5.65 -4.97
N TYR A 64 -0.91 4.36 -4.64
CA TYR A 64 -1.48 3.92 -3.36
C TYR A 64 -0.62 4.35 -2.17
N TYR A 65 0.71 4.34 -2.32
CA TYR A 65 1.63 4.80 -1.29
C TYR A 65 1.59 6.32 -1.14
N CYS A 66 1.55 7.06 -2.25
CA CYS A 66 1.45 8.51 -2.22
C CYS A 66 0.16 8.97 -1.53
N ASN A 67 -0.98 8.36 -1.89
CA ASN A 67 -2.27 8.75 -1.36
C ASN A 67 -2.45 8.35 0.12
N ARG A 68 -1.75 7.32 0.60
CA ARG A 68 -1.72 6.95 2.03
C ARG A 68 -0.92 7.94 2.90
N ALA A 69 0.01 8.68 2.32
CA ALA A 69 0.90 9.59 3.04
C ALA A 69 0.38 11.04 3.14
N LEU A 70 -0.73 11.33 2.48
CA LEU A 70 -1.43 12.63 2.47
C LEU A 70 -2.45 12.72 3.63
#